data_AF-A0A9X4RHG0-F1
#
_entry.id   AF-A0A9X4RHG0-F1
#
_cell.length_a   1.000
_cell.length_b   1.000
_cell.length_c   1.000
_cell.angle_alpha   90.00
_cell.angle_beta   90.00
_cell.angle_gamma   90.00
#
_symmetry.space_group_name_H-M   'P 1'
#
loop_
_entity.id
_entity.type
_entity.pdbx_description
1 polymer ?
#
loop_
_entity_poly.entity_id
_entity_poly.type
_entity_poly.pdbx_seq_one_letter_code
_entity_poly.pdbx_strand_id
1 'polypeptide(L)'
;MNNHFLDIFNKCKKPTVITLKEALKERDKLSESRSNFVTYMAGFSHYEFAESLFDEFGLAFIYNKLIVFDSLYKKIHVKVLINDLIDLPCFKTTEILEIEDEPIIKIDSFDNFIAWRNKDGSYIDNLYQEIKDLNYSQYKKYRKDHLIGINENVCPYEINEDGFTFVIHIVTVPRNIDSNLVAILDKVSNAMFIHDYKDRPDLSICPDLSVYKLQVMKDIHCLLCKVNWTVLEVEGYQEVTKFFDEIKANYKVIPFRGQEYNYFNDFMSNVLTFLKQSINLNLI
;
A
#
# COMPACT_ATOMS: atom_id res chain seq x y z
N MET A 1 -8.98 -17.13 24.00
CA MET A 1 -7.62 -17.29 23.44
C MET A 1 -7.13 -15.92 23.07
N ASN A 2 -6.08 -15.41 23.73
CA ASN A 2 -5.44 -14.17 23.32
C ASN A 2 -4.69 -14.46 22.01
N ASN A 3 -5.01 -13.76 20.93
CA ASN A 3 -4.37 -13.99 19.65
C ASN A 3 -2.96 -13.38 19.72
N HIS A 4 -1.92 -14.20 19.91
CA HIS A 4 -0.53 -13.77 20.05
C HIS A 4 -0.10 -12.74 18.97
N PHE A 5 -0.59 -12.89 17.74
CA PHE A 5 -0.41 -11.92 16.67
C PHE A 5 -1.05 -10.56 16.96
N LEU A 6 -2.27 -10.54 17.51
CA LEU A 6 -2.96 -9.31 17.89
C LEU A 6 -2.20 -8.57 19.01
N ASP A 7 -1.55 -9.30 19.92
CA ASP A 7 -0.68 -8.68 20.94
C ASP A 7 0.55 -8.02 20.30
N ILE A 8 1.21 -8.68 19.34
CA ILE A 8 2.32 -8.11 18.57
C ILE A 8 1.86 -6.87 17.80
N PHE A 9 0.75 -6.97 17.08
CA PHE A 9 0.17 -5.87 16.31
C PHE A 9 -0.16 -4.66 17.19
N ASN A 10 -0.85 -4.88 18.31
CA ASN A 10 -1.21 -3.81 19.24
C ASN A 10 0.03 -3.12 19.84
N LYS A 11 1.13 -3.84 20.08
CA LYS A 11 2.41 -3.22 20.47
C LYS A 11 2.97 -2.34 19.34
N CYS A 12 2.92 -2.83 18.11
CA CYS A 12 3.40 -2.10 16.93
C CYS A 12 2.57 -0.83 16.63
N LYS A 13 1.37 -0.69 17.22
CA LYS A 13 0.60 0.55 17.12
C LYS A 13 1.33 1.79 17.62
N LYS A 14 2.22 1.64 18.61
CA LYS A 14 3.08 2.71 19.11
C LYS A 14 4.53 2.30 18.86
N PRO A 15 4.99 2.38 17.60
CA PRO A 15 6.26 1.78 17.21
C PRO A 15 7.42 2.48 17.92
N THR A 16 8.30 1.66 18.46
CA THR A 16 9.64 2.02 18.91
C THR A 16 10.60 0.97 18.35
N VAL A 17 11.90 1.28 18.34
CA VAL A 17 12.93 0.29 17.96
C VAL A 17 12.78 -1.00 18.81
N ILE A 18 12.46 -0.88 20.10
CA ILE A 18 12.31 -2.02 21.01
C ILE A 18 11.08 -2.87 20.64
N THR A 19 9.93 -2.24 20.44
CA THR A 19 8.69 -2.98 20.12
C THR A 19 8.78 -3.66 18.76
N LEU A 20 9.42 -3.04 17.77
CA LEU A 20 9.62 -3.65 16.45
C LEU A 20 10.66 -4.77 16.49
N LYS A 21 11.73 -4.63 17.30
CA LYS A 21 12.68 -5.71 17.55
C LYS A 21 12.00 -6.92 18.20
N GLU A 22 11.11 -6.71 19.16
CA GLU A 22 10.29 -7.79 19.73
C GLU A 22 9.40 -8.44 18.66
N ALA A 23 8.70 -7.64 17.86
CA ALA A 23 7.84 -8.15 16.79
C ALA A 23 8.61 -8.99 15.77
N LEU A 24 9.77 -8.50 15.32
CA LEU A 24 10.63 -9.20 14.36
C LEU A 24 11.22 -10.50 14.92
N LYS A 25 11.55 -10.56 16.23
CA LYS A 25 11.98 -11.80 16.89
C LYS A 25 10.88 -12.86 16.96
N GLU A 26 9.64 -12.43 17.14
CA GLU A 26 8.51 -13.33 17.26
C GLU A 26 7.98 -13.80 15.89
N ARG A 27 8.40 -13.18 14.77
CA ARG A 27 7.87 -13.50 13.44
C ARG A 27 8.05 -14.97 13.05
N ASP A 28 9.15 -15.60 13.46
CA ASP A 28 9.48 -17.01 13.17
C ASP A 28 8.48 -17.99 13.79
N LYS A 29 7.69 -17.53 14.77
CA LYS A 29 6.66 -18.32 15.47
C LYS A 29 5.26 -18.08 14.91
N LEU A 30 5.12 -17.19 13.93
CA LEU A 30 3.85 -16.86 13.31
C LEU A 30 3.64 -17.72 12.05
N SER A 31 2.39 -17.79 11.58
CA SER A 31 2.12 -18.28 10.23
C SER A 31 2.84 -17.40 9.20
N GLU A 32 3.07 -17.94 8.01
CA GLU A 32 3.75 -17.26 6.92
C GLU A 32 3.10 -15.91 6.58
N SER A 33 1.77 -15.90 6.44
CA SER A 33 0.97 -14.70 6.22
C SER A 33 1.19 -13.60 7.27
N ARG A 34 1.26 -13.98 8.55
CA ARG A 34 1.47 -13.06 9.67
C ARG A 34 2.92 -12.59 9.78
N SER A 35 3.89 -13.47 9.49
CA SER A 35 5.31 -13.11 9.40
C SER A 35 5.55 -12.10 8.27
N ASN A 36 4.94 -12.32 7.10
CA ASN A 36 4.95 -11.38 5.98
C ASN A 36 4.35 -10.03 6.36
N PHE A 37 3.27 -10.00 7.15
CA PHE A 37 2.66 -8.77 7.64
C PHE A 37 3.55 -8.00 8.64
N VAL A 38 4.24 -8.71 9.55
CA VAL A 38 5.23 -8.08 10.43
C VAL A 38 6.38 -7.48 9.62
N THR A 39 6.83 -8.19 8.59
CA THR A 39 7.85 -7.69 7.66
C THR A 39 7.35 -6.48 6.86
N TYR A 40 6.08 -6.47 6.46
CA TYR A 40 5.44 -5.30 5.85
C TYR A 40 5.44 -4.08 6.80
N MET A 41 5.02 -4.28 8.05
CA MET A 41 4.99 -3.20 9.04
C MET A 41 6.39 -2.62 9.26
N ALA A 42 7.42 -3.47 9.40
CA ALA A 42 8.80 -3.02 9.56
C ALA A 42 9.35 -2.34 8.28
N GLY A 43 9.02 -2.91 7.11
CA GLY A 43 9.53 -2.50 5.81
C GLY A 43 8.94 -1.20 5.25
N PHE A 44 7.64 -1.02 5.44
CA PHE A 44 6.88 0.02 4.75
C PHE A 44 6.19 0.98 5.71
N SER A 45 5.55 0.48 6.77
CA SER A 45 4.79 1.33 7.69
C SER A 45 5.71 2.02 8.71
N HIS A 46 6.68 1.31 9.28
CA HIS A 46 7.51 1.76 10.41
C HIS A 46 9.01 1.73 10.08
N TYR A 47 9.33 1.92 8.81
CA TYR A 47 10.70 1.88 8.31
C TYR A 47 11.66 2.72 9.16
N GLU A 48 11.25 3.95 9.49
CA GLU A 48 12.03 4.91 10.27
C GLU A 48 12.45 4.38 11.65
N PHE A 49 11.71 3.45 12.22
CA PHE A 49 12.04 2.79 13.50
C PHE A 49 12.77 1.47 13.30
N ALA A 50 12.52 0.79 12.17
CA ALA A 50 13.00 -0.55 11.93
C ALA A 50 14.34 -0.59 11.18
N GLU A 51 14.73 0.46 10.44
CA GLU A 51 15.93 0.49 9.59
C GLU A 51 17.19 0.00 10.34
N SER A 52 17.41 0.48 11.57
CA SER A 52 18.57 0.07 12.38
C SER A 52 18.58 -1.40 12.82
N LEU A 53 17.47 -2.12 12.60
CA LEU A 53 17.31 -3.54 12.91
C LEU A 53 17.47 -4.43 11.69
N PHE A 54 17.50 -3.88 10.47
CA PHE A 54 17.34 -4.66 9.24
C PHE A 54 18.42 -5.74 9.08
N ASP A 55 19.69 -5.38 9.28
CA ASP A 55 20.81 -6.31 9.24
C ASP A 55 20.67 -7.47 10.26
N GLU A 56 20.13 -7.19 11.46
CA GLU A 56 19.93 -8.20 12.52
C GLU A 56 18.90 -9.28 12.10
N PHE A 57 17.92 -8.90 11.28
CA PHE A 57 16.83 -9.79 10.84
C PHE A 57 16.96 -10.19 9.36
N GLY A 58 18.11 -9.96 8.73
CA GLY A 58 18.35 -10.29 7.32
C GLY A 58 17.40 -9.56 6.36
N LEU A 59 16.91 -8.39 6.76
CA LEU A 59 16.10 -7.50 5.92
C LEU A 59 16.99 -6.45 5.25
N ALA A 60 16.60 -5.98 4.07
CA ALA A 60 17.24 -4.84 3.43
C ALA A 60 16.19 -4.02 2.65
N PHE A 61 16.19 -2.70 2.81
CA PHE A 61 15.37 -1.81 1.97
C PHE A 61 16.18 -1.34 0.77
N ILE A 62 15.75 -1.72 -0.43
CA ILE A 62 16.39 -1.29 -1.67
C ILE A 62 15.72 0.01 -2.10
N TYR A 63 16.20 1.13 -1.57
CA TYR A 63 15.62 2.46 -1.69
C TYR A 63 15.25 2.93 -3.11
N ASN A 64 16.11 2.65 -4.07
CA ASN A 64 15.93 3.00 -5.47
C ASN A 64 14.85 2.14 -6.16
N LYS A 65 14.44 1.03 -5.55
CA LYS A 65 13.40 0.12 -6.04
C LYS A 65 12.15 0.09 -5.16
N LEU A 66 12.21 0.66 -3.96
CA LEU A 66 11.14 0.68 -2.96
C LEU A 66 10.64 -0.73 -2.62
N ILE A 67 11.59 -1.66 -2.46
CA ILE A 67 11.33 -3.06 -2.12
C ILE A 67 12.08 -3.43 -0.83
N VAL A 68 11.53 -4.40 -0.09
CA VAL A 68 12.20 -5.01 1.05
C VAL A 68 12.64 -6.40 0.63
N PHE A 69 13.93 -6.66 0.72
CA PHE A 69 14.49 -8.00 0.55
C PHE A 69 14.60 -8.68 1.91
N ASP A 70 14.00 -9.85 2.04
CA ASP A 70 14.17 -10.75 3.19
C ASP A 70 15.07 -11.91 2.78
N SER A 71 16.33 -11.82 3.18
CA SER A 71 17.34 -12.81 2.84
C SER A 71 17.18 -14.13 3.60
N LEU A 72 16.57 -14.12 4.79
CA LEU A 72 16.37 -15.32 5.59
C LEU A 72 15.34 -16.24 4.94
N TYR A 73 14.30 -15.66 4.36
CA TYR A 73 13.23 -16.39 3.68
C TYR A 73 13.30 -16.33 2.15
N LYS A 74 14.30 -15.64 1.59
CA LYS A 74 14.44 -15.38 0.14
C LYS A 74 13.18 -14.74 -0.45
N LYS A 75 12.62 -13.77 0.26
CA LYS A 75 11.41 -13.05 -0.16
C LYS A 75 11.72 -11.65 -0.64
N ILE A 76 10.96 -11.21 -1.63
CA ILE A 76 10.97 -9.83 -2.12
C ILE A 76 9.59 -9.25 -1.83
N HIS A 77 9.51 -8.37 -0.85
CA HIS A 77 8.27 -7.69 -0.50
C HIS A 77 8.16 -6.38 -1.26
N VAL A 78 6.99 -6.11 -1.82
CA VAL A 78 6.66 -4.84 -2.46
C VAL A 78 5.35 -4.31 -1.96
N LYS A 79 5.25 -2.99 -1.83
CA LYS A 79 3.98 -2.30 -1.58
C LYS A 79 3.44 -1.78 -2.90
N VAL A 80 2.19 -2.13 -3.20
CA VAL A 80 1.47 -1.67 -4.38
C VAL A 80 0.21 -0.93 -3.97
N LEU A 81 -0.07 0.17 -4.64
CA LEU A 81 -1.23 1.01 -4.37
C LEU A 81 -2.33 0.74 -5.40
N ILE A 82 -3.52 0.43 -4.92
CA ILE A 82 -4.70 0.37 -5.77
C ILE A 82 -5.64 1.44 -5.25
N ASN A 83 -5.94 2.43 -6.09
CA ASN A 83 -6.94 3.43 -5.72
C ASN A 83 -8.28 2.71 -5.54
N ASP A 84 -8.84 2.80 -4.34
CA ASP A 84 -9.93 1.96 -3.87
C ASP A 84 -11.24 2.32 -4.59
N LEU A 85 -11.49 1.64 -5.70
CA LEU A 85 -12.80 1.54 -6.31
C LEU A 85 -13.36 0.15 -5.99
N ILE A 86 -13.47 -0.22 -4.71
CA ILE A 86 -14.14 -1.45 -4.20
C ILE A 86 -15.53 -1.70 -4.84
N ASP A 87 -16.13 -0.72 -5.50
CA ASP A 87 -17.39 -0.88 -6.23
C ASP A 87 -17.27 -1.04 -7.76
N LEU A 88 -16.07 -1.22 -8.33
CA LEU A 88 -15.95 -1.61 -9.74
C LEU A 88 -16.07 -3.14 -9.85
N PRO A 89 -17.13 -3.68 -10.50
CA PRO A 89 -17.30 -5.13 -10.70
C PRO A 89 -16.14 -5.79 -11.46
N CYS A 90 -15.32 -5.00 -12.15
CA CYS A 90 -14.17 -5.44 -12.92
C CYS A 90 -12.87 -5.61 -12.13
N PHE A 91 -12.84 -5.18 -10.86
CA PHE A 91 -11.67 -5.36 -10.01
C PHE A 91 -12.03 -6.33 -8.88
N LYS A 92 -12.18 -7.62 -9.24
CA LYS A 92 -12.54 -8.69 -8.29
C LYS A 92 -11.34 -9.03 -7.39
N THR A 93 -11.17 -8.28 -6.31
CA THR A 93 -10.24 -8.63 -5.23
C THR A 93 -10.74 -9.80 -4.39
N THR A 94 -12.03 -10.13 -4.48
CA THR A 94 -12.69 -11.21 -3.74
C THR A 94 -12.15 -12.61 -4.05
N GLU A 95 -11.54 -12.83 -5.23
CA GLU A 95 -10.89 -14.10 -5.61
C GLU A 95 -9.47 -14.26 -5.04
N ILE A 96 -8.90 -13.23 -4.41
CA ILE A 96 -7.55 -13.25 -3.80
C ILE A 96 -7.56 -13.98 -2.43
N LEU A 97 -8.74 -14.25 -1.87
CA LEU A 97 -8.91 -14.75 -0.50
C LEU A 97 -8.80 -16.29 -0.34
N GLU A 98 -8.58 -17.04 -1.41
CA GLU A 98 -8.42 -18.49 -1.36
C GLU A 98 -6.96 -18.88 -1.63
N ILE A 99 -6.12 -18.81 -0.60
CA ILE A 99 -4.85 -19.54 -0.57
C ILE A 99 -5.18 -20.94 -0.06
N GLU A 100 -5.04 -21.94 -0.94
CA GLU A 100 -5.29 -23.35 -0.62
C GLU A 100 -4.34 -23.85 0.50
N ASP A 101 -4.89 -24.68 1.39
CA ASP A 101 -4.24 -25.46 2.48
C ASP A 101 -3.91 -24.82 3.85
N GLU A 102 -4.12 -23.52 4.07
CA GLU A 102 -4.34 -23.05 5.45
C GLU A 102 -5.86 -23.03 5.71
N PRO A 103 -6.35 -23.50 6.88
CA PRO A 103 -7.75 -23.30 7.20
C PRO A 103 -7.99 -21.81 7.04
N ILE A 104 -8.94 -21.45 6.17
CA ILE A 104 -9.58 -20.14 6.20
C ILE A 104 -10.12 -20.04 7.61
N ILE A 105 -9.29 -19.54 8.51
CA ILE A 105 -9.79 -18.78 9.62
C ILE A 105 -10.54 -17.71 8.87
N LYS A 106 -11.88 -17.83 8.83
CA LYS A 106 -12.77 -16.68 8.80
C LYS A 106 -12.40 -15.84 10.04
N ILE A 107 -11.25 -15.21 9.98
CA ILE A 107 -11.08 -13.87 10.50
C ILE A 107 -11.69 -13.10 9.36
N ASP A 108 -12.95 -12.70 9.51
CA ASP A 108 -13.69 -11.90 8.55
C ASP A 108 -12.72 -10.99 7.77
N SER A 109 -12.42 -11.38 6.53
CA SER A 109 -11.71 -10.60 5.51
C SER A 109 -10.58 -9.65 5.96
N PHE A 110 -9.69 -9.96 6.92
CA PHE A 110 -8.81 -8.90 7.50
C PHE A 110 -9.58 -7.56 7.63
N ASP A 111 -10.75 -7.58 8.29
CA ASP A 111 -11.69 -6.45 8.43
C ASP A 111 -10.99 -5.12 8.16
N ASN A 112 -11.23 -4.53 6.98
CA ASN A 112 -10.72 -3.24 6.52
C ASN A 112 -10.00 -2.48 7.64
N PHE A 113 -8.69 -2.69 7.81
CA PHE A 113 -7.95 -2.13 8.93
C PHE A 113 -7.75 -0.62 8.70
N ILE A 114 -8.78 0.16 8.98
CA ILE A 114 -8.72 1.63 8.98
C ILE A 114 -7.90 2.05 10.21
N ALA A 115 -6.60 2.06 10.03
CA ALA A 115 -5.66 2.38 11.10
C ALA A 115 -5.04 3.76 10.80
N TRP A 116 -5.61 4.79 11.40
CA TRP A 116 -5.12 6.16 11.27
C TRP A 116 -3.77 6.32 11.93
N ARG A 117 -2.87 7.13 11.37
CA ARG A 117 -1.57 7.41 12.00
C ARG A 117 -1.43 8.88 12.35
N ASN A 118 -0.72 9.14 13.43
CA ASN A 118 -0.20 10.44 13.79
C ASN A 118 0.99 10.81 12.88
N LYS A 119 1.40 12.07 12.87
CA LYS A 119 2.60 12.53 12.15
C LYS A 119 3.90 11.84 12.56
N ASP A 120 3.95 11.33 13.78
CA ASP A 120 5.09 10.56 14.31
C ASP A 120 5.04 9.07 13.92
N GLY A 121 4.04 8.66 13.14
CA GLY A 121 3.87 7.28 12.70
C GLY A 121 3.17 6.36 13.72
N SER A 122 2.74 6.85 14.89
CA SER A 122 1.92 6.05 15.81
C SER A 122 0.49 5.89 15.31
N TYR A 123 -0.14 4.75 15.52
CA TYR A 123 -1.54 4.52 15.18
C TYR A 123 -2.49 5.16 16.21
N ILE A 124 -3.65 5.61 15.72
CA ILE A 124 -4.71 6.25 16.50
C ILE A 124 -5.82 5.22 16.70
N ASP A 125 -6.03 4.79 17.94
CA ASP A 125 -6.98 3.73 18.29
C ASP A 125 -8.45 4.16 18.09
N ASN A 126 -8.76 5.44 18.27
CA ASN A 126 -10.13 5.95 18.11
C ASN A 126 -10.15 7.41 17.64
N LEU A 127 -9.89 7.62 16.36
CA LEU A 127 -9.94 8.95 15.76
C LEU A 127 -11.29 9.64 16.01
N TYR A 128 -12.40 8.90 15.93
CA TYR A 128 -13.74 9.45 16.15
C TYR A 128 -13.87 10.11 17.53
N GLN A 129 -13.37 9.50 18.60
CA GLN A 129 -13.41 10.11 19.93
C GLN A 129 -12.56 11.37 20.05
N GLU A 130 -11.47 11.48 19.29
CA GLU A 130 -10.60 12.66 19.27
C GLU A 130 -11.22 13.82 18.46
N ILE A 131 -12.06 13.52 17.47
CA ILE A 131 -12.61 14.55 16.56
C ILE A 131 -14.10 14.86 16.74
N LYS A 132 -14.86 14.05 17.49
CA LYS A 132 -16.33 14.16 17.60
C LYS A 132 -16.82 15.53 18.08
N ASP A 133 -16.02 16.23 18.88
CA ASP A 133 -16.37 17.53 19.47
C ASP A 133 -15.77 18.71 18.68
N LEU A 134 -15.04 18.44 17.60
CA LEU A 134 -14.43 19.46 16.75
C LEU A 134 -15.44 20.00 15.73
N ASN A 135 -15.53 21.32 15.61
CA ASN A 135 -16.20 21.91 14.45
C ASN A 135 -15.36 21.74 13.17
N TYR A 136 -15.95 22.00 11.99
CA TYR A 136 -15.28 21.74 10.71
C TYR A 136 -13.90 22.44 10.56
N SER A 137 -13.76 23.68 11.03
CA SER A 137 -12.48 24.41 10.99
C SER A 137 -11.44 23.81 11.93
N GLN A 138 -11.86 23.38 13.12
CA GLN A 138 -11.01 22.70 14.10
C GLN A 138 -10.62 21.30 13.61
N TYR A 139 -11.55 20.55 13.02
CA TYR A 139 -11.29 19.25 12.40
C TYR A 139 -10.30 19.39 11.24
N LYS A 140 -10.48 20.39 10.36
CA LYS A 140 -9.55 20.65 9.25
C LYS A 140 -8.14 20.99 9.74
N LYS A 141 -8.04 21.78 10.82
CA LYS A 141 -6.77 22.08 11.47
C LYS A 141 -6.16 20.85 12.13
N TYR A 142 -6.94 20.10 12.90
CA TYR A 142 -6.52 18.85 13.55
C TYR A 142 -5.98 17.85 12.53
N ARG A 143 -6.71 17.66 11.43
CA ARG A 143 -6.30 16.85 10.29
C ARG A 143 -4.93 17.27 9.74
N LYS A 144 -4.75 18.55 9.42
CA LYS A 144 -3.48 19.09 8.91
C LYS A 144 -2.34 18.93 9.91
N ASP A 145 -2.62 19.09 11.20
CA ASP A 145 -1.61 19.21 12.24
C ASP A 145 -1.19 17.85 12.81
N HIS A 146 -2.09 16.86 12.82
CA HIS A 146 -1.89 15.60 13.55
C HIS A 146 -2.02 14.33 12.72
N LEU A 147 -2.77 14.32 11.61
CA LEU A 147 -3.10 13.08 10.90
C LEU A 147 -2.20 12.83 9.69
N ILE A 148 -1.68 11.60 9.59
CA ILE A 148 -1.23 10.95 8.36
C ILE A 148 -2.26 9.84 8.10
N GLY A 149 -3.29 10.16 7.33
CA GLY A 149 -4.33 9.20 6.98
C GLY A 149 -3.80 8.19 5.96
N ILE A 150 -3.29 7.05 6.43
CA ILE A 150 -3.09 5.88 5.56
C ILE A 150 -3.91 4.75 6.17
N ASN A 151 -5.04 4.44 5.55
CA ASN A 151 -5.68 3.15 5.72
C ASN A 151 -4.88 2.18 4.85
N GLU A 152 -4.35 1.12 5.45
CA GLU A 152 -3.60 0.10 4.74
C GLU A 152 -4.39 -1.20 4.90
N ASN A 153 -5.35 -1.43 4.01
CA ASN A 153 -5.86 -2.79 3.84
C ASN A 153 -4.78 -3.57 3.08
N VAL A 154 -4.02 -4.39 3.81
CA VAL A 154 -2.89 -5.16 3.28
C VAL A 154 -3.33 -6.58 2.99
N CYS A 155 -3.42 -6.91 1.71
CA CYS A 155 -3.58 -8.29 1.25
C CYS A 155 -2.25 -8.76 0.64
N PRO A 156 -1.52 -9.70 1.27
CA PRO A 156 -0.32 -10.27 0.69
C PRO A 156 -0.72 -11.25 -0.42
N TYR A 157 -0.20 -11.02 -1.63
CA TYR A 157 -0.24 -11.98 -2.73
C TYR A 157 1.15 -12.57 -2.92
N GLU A 158 1.27 -13.89 -2.87
CA GLU A 158 2.54 -14.60 -2.99
C GLU A 158 2.67 -15.31 -4.33
N ILE A 159 3.82 -15.14 -4.98
CA ILE A 159 4.16 -15.89 -6.18
C ILE A 159 5.62 -16.33 -6.13
N ASN A 160 5.84 -17.62 -6.36
CA ASN A 160 7.16 -18.20 -6.42
C ASN A 160 7.70 -18.15 -7.84
N GLU A 161 8.83 -17.48 -8.04
CA GLU A 161 9.42 -17.33 -9.36
C GLU A 161 10.92 -17.11 -9.26
N ASP A 162 11.68 -17.73 -10.18
CA ASP A 162 13.15 -17.62 -10.27
C ASP A 162 13.92 -17.87 -8.96
N GLY A 163 13.40 -18.74 -8.09
CA GLY A 163 14.03 -19.11 -6.81
C GLY A 163 13.77 -18.14 -5.65
N PHE A 164 12.91 -17.14 -5.84
CA PHE A 164 12.44 -16.20 -4.83
C PHE A 164 10.91 -16.24 -4.69
N THR A 165 10.41 -15.81 -3.54
CA THR A 165 8.97 -15.56 -3.34
C THR A 165 8.72 -14.05 -3.38
N PHE A 166 7.91 -13.60 -4.33
CA PHE A 166 7.45 -12.22 -4.36
C PHE A 166 6.22 -12.10 -3.47
N VAL A 167 6.26 -11.20 -2.50
CA VAL A 167 5.14 -10.89 -1.61
C VAL A 167 4.65 -9.49 -1.94
N ILE A 168 3.47 -9.42 -2.55
CA ILE A 168 2.88 -8.18 -3.04
C ILE A 168 1.83 -7.72 -2.04
N HIS A 169 2.15 -6.66 -1.30
CA HIS A 169 1.28 -6.02 -0.32
C HIS A 169 0.42 -4.99 -1.02
N ILE A 170 -0.81 -5.38 -1.33
CA ILE A 170 -1.80 -4.49 -1.92
C ILE A 170 -2.28 -3.54 -0.84
N VAL A 171 -2.28 -2.23 -1.10
CA VAL A 171 -2.74 -1.18 -0.18
C VAL A 171 -3.80 -0.34 -0.88
N THR A 172 -4.95 -0.17 -0.23
CA THR A 172 -6.07 0.63 -0.74
C THR A 172 -6.24 1.93 0.03
N VAL A 173 -6.58 3.03 -0.66
CA VAL A 173 -6.86 4.33 -0.03
C VAL A 173 -8.36 4.58 -0.02
N PRO A 174 -9.00 4.65 1.15
CA PRO A 174 -10.45 4.75 1.30
C PRO A 174 -11.00 6.12 0.90
N ARG A 175 -12.31 6.13 0.69
CA ARG A 175 -13.08 7.31 0.29
C ARG A 175 -12.98 8.45 1.32
N ASN A 176 -12.92 9.70 0.85
CA ASN A 176 -13.02 10.92 1.66
C ASN A 176 -11.89 11.17 2.67
N ILE A 177 -10.73 10.52 2.50
CA ILE A 177 -9.57 10.74 3.37
C ILE A 177 -8.52 11.55 2.61
N ASP A 178 -8.21 12.73 3.14
CA ASP A 178 -7.03 13.50 2.71
C ASP A 178 -5.83 12.86 3.37
N SER A 179 -5.19 12.05 2.56
CA SER A 179 -4.00 11.32 2.93
C SER A 179 -2.78 12.19 2.66
N ASN A 180 -1.78 12.09 3.51
CA ASN A 180 -0.48 12.62 3.16
C ASN A 180 0.07 11.76 2.02
N LEU A 181 -0.13 12.20 0.77
CA LEU A 181 0.28 11.48 -0.43
C LEU A 181 1.77 11.17 -0.42
N VAL A 182 2.59 12.01 0.21
CA VAL A 182 4.03 11.73 0.41
C VAL A 182 4.19 10.45 1.22
N ALA A 183 3.49 10.33 2.36
CA ALA A 183 3.61 9.17 3.23
C ALA A 183 3.09 7.87 2.58
N ILE A 184 2.13 7.97 1.65
CA ILE A 184 1.67 6.83 0.87
C ILE A 184 2.69 6.46 -0.22
N LEU A 185 3.06 7.44 -1.05
CA LEU A 185 3.81 7.20 -2.28
C LEU A 185 5.31 6.98 -2.06
N ASP A 186 5.88 7.47 -0.95
CA ASP A 186 7.33 7.38 -0.67
C ASP A 186 7.87 5.95 -0.68
N LYS A 187 7.00 4.95 -0.44
CA LYS A 187 7.38 3.53 -0.42
C LYS A 187 6.48 2.64 -1.28
N VAL A 188 5.73 3.23 -2.20
CA VAL A 188 4.94 2.49 -3.19
C VAL A 188 5.77 2.28 -4.44
N SER A 189 5.93 1.03 -4.86
CA SER A 189 6.69 0.69 -6.06
C SER A 189 5.83 0.76 -7.33
N ASN A 190 4.58 0.32 -7.22
CA ASN A 190 3.64 0.24 -8.33
C ASN A 190 2.27 0.75 -7.90
N ALA A 191 1.55 1.41 -8.80
CA ALA A 191 0.20 1.87 -8.52
C ALA A 191 -0.72 1.70 -9.72
N MET A 192 -2.00 1.38 -9.46
CA MET A 192 -3.03 1.41 -10.48
C MET A 192 -3.82 2.72 -10.39
N PHE A 193 -3.87 3.45 -11.51
CA PHE A 193 -4.67 4.65 -11.67
C PHE A 193 -5.88 4.36 -12.53
N ILE A 194 -7.06 4.57 -11.96
CA ILE A 194 -8.34 4.52 -12.67
C ILE A 194 -8.93 5.92 -12.58
N HIS A 195 -9.04 6.59 -13.73
CA HIS A 195 -9.73 7.88 -13.79
C HIS A 195 -11.23 7.63 -13.75
N ASP A 196 -11.92 8.27 -12.80
CA ASP A 196 -13.38 8.19 -12.71
C ASP A 196 -14.03 9.47 -13.26
N TYR A 197 -15.23 9.30 -13.82
CA TYR A 197 -15.97 10.15 -14.75
C TYR A 197 -16.01 11.66 -14.47
N LYS A 198 -16.08 12.42 -15.57
CA LYS A 198 -16.10 13.90 -15.68
C LYS A 198 -17.26 14.63 -14.99
N ASP A 199 -18.32 13.95 -14.56
CA ASP A 199 -19.57 14.65 -14.20
C ASP A 199 -19.76 14.93 -12.71
N ARG A 200 -18.84 14.51 -11.83
CA ARG A 200 -19.02 14.65 -10.37
C ARG A 200 -17.69 14.84 -9.61
N PRO A 201 -17.00 15.99 -9.75
CA PRO A 201 -15.81 16.29 -8.95
C PRO A 201 -16.07 16.28 -7.43
N ASP A 202 -17.33 16.42 -7.00
CA ASP A 202 -17.84 16.30 -5.63
C ASP A 202 -18.02 14.84 -5.15
N LEU A 203 -18.09 13.87 -6.06
CA LEU A 203 -18.05 12.44 -5.75
C LEU A 203 -16.66 11.82 -5.97
N SER A 204 -15.67 12.61 -6.40
CA SER A 204 -14.28 12.16 -6.56
C SER A 204 -13.80 11.46 -5.29
N ILE A 205 -13.62 10.14 -5.42
CA ILE A 205 -13.58 9.17 -4.32
C ILE A 205 -12.34 9.34 -3.42
N CYS A 206 -11.19 9.69 -4.01
CA CYS A 206 -10.06 10.29 -3.32
C CYS A 206 -9.70 11.55 -4.10
N PRO A 207 -10.22 12.73 -3.72
CA PRO A 207 -10.01 13.93 -4.51
C PRO A 207 -8.51 14.29 -4.56
N ASP A 208 -7.71 13.83 -3.60
CA ASP A 208 -6.24 13.96 -3.55
C ASP A 208 -5.50 13.12 -4.60
N LEU A 209 -6.04 11.98 -5.04
CA LEU A 209 -5.49 11.18 -6.14
C LEU A 209 -6.13 11.50 -7.51
N SER A 210 -6.87 12.60 -7.65
CA SER A 210 -7.34 13.06 -8.96
C SER A 210 -6.21 13.74 -9.75
N VAL A 211 -6.18 13.57 -11.08
CA VAL A 211 -5.20 14.25 -11.95
C VAL A 211 -5.19 15.76 -11.70
N TYR A 212 -6.36 16.36 -11.53
CA TYR A 212 -6.50 17.80 -11.27
C TYR A 212 -5.77 18.23 -9.98
N LYS A 213 -5.87 17.46 -8.90
CA LYS A 213 -5.13 17.76 -7.67
C LYS A 213 -3.63 17.43 -7.80
N LEU A 214 -3.28 16.31 -8.43
CA LEU A 214 -1.88 15.95 -8.64
C LEU A 214 -1.15 17.01 -9.50
N GLN A 215 -1.83 17.63 -10.47
CA GLN A 215 -1.28 18.72 -11.29
C GLN A 215 -0.88 19.96 -10.47
N VAL A 216 -1.61 20.28 -9.41
CA VAL A 216 -1.32 21.47 -8.58
C VAL A 216 -0.32 21.20 -7.45
N MET A 217 -0.11 19.93 -7.08
CA MET A 217 0.83 19.50 -6.04
C MET A 217 2.22 19.24 -6.62
N LYS A 218 2.94 20.30 -6.98
CA LYS A 218 4.28 20.18 -7.62
C LYS A 218 5.32 19.48 -6.74
N ASP A 219 5.16 19.57 -5.42
CA ASP A 219 6.04 18.99 -4.41
C ASP A 219 6.04 17.45 -4.40
N ILE A 220 4.98 16.81 -4.90
CA ILE A 220 4.89 15.33 -4.96
C ILE A 220 5.30 14.74 -6.32
N HIS A 221 5.56 15.56 -7.35
CA HIS A 221 5.86 15.08 -8.70
C HIS A 221 7.09 14.16 -8.73
N CYS A 222 8.12 14.46 -7.94
CA CYS A 222 9.30 13.60 -7.85
C CYS A 222 8.99 12.20 -7.29
N LEU A 223 7.97 12.07 -6.43
CA LEU A 223 7.51 10.79 -5.91
C LEU A 223 6.68 10.06 -6.95
N LEU A 224 5.77 10.76 -7.64
CA LEU A 224 4.97 10.19 -8.74
C LEU A 224 5.87 9.57 -9.82
N CYS A 225 7.02 10.17 -10.12
CA CYS A 225 7.98 9.63 -11.10
C CYS A 225 8.73 8.37 -10.65
N LYS A 226 8.76 8.06 -9.34
CA LYS A 226 9.36 6.82 -8.82
C LYS A 226 8.41 5.63 -8.90
N VAL A 227 7.10 5.89 -8.93
CA VAL A 227 6.07 4.87 -8.98
C VAL A 227 5.90 4.38 -10.42
N ASN A 228 5.79 3.06 -10.60
CA ASN A 228 5.41 2.47 -11.86
C ASN A 228 3.87 2.39 -11.97
N TRP A 229 3.30 3.19 -12.86
CA TRP A 229 1.84 3.33 -12.97
C TRP A 229 1.23 2.38 -13.99
N THR A 230 0.07 1.81 -13.66
CA THR A 230 -0.83 1.16 -14.63
C THR A 230 -2.07 2.03 -14.78
N VAL A 231 -2.34 2.51 -16.00
CA VAL A 231 -3.50 3.35 -16.32
C VAL A 231 -4.51 2.52 -17.10
N LEU A 232 -5.75 2.45 -16.63
CA LEU A 232 -6.83 1.79 -17.35
C LEU A 232 -7.37 2.72 -18.46
N GLU A 233 -7.54 2.20 -19.68
CA GLU A 233 -8.04 2.93 -20.85
C GLU A 233 -9.56 3.16 -20.81
N VAL A 234 -10.03 3.85 -19.76
CA VAL A 234 -11.42 4.33 -19.61
C VAL A 234 -11.54 5.79 -20.03
N GLU A 235 -12.76 6.31 -20.15
CA GLU A 235 -12.99 7.71 -20.49
C GLU A 235 -12.17 8.68 -19.61
N GLY A 236 -11.45 9.62 -20.24
CA GLY A 236 -10.59 10.58 -19.54
C GLY A 236 -9.16 10.09 -19.27
N TYR A 237 -8.80 8.84 -19.62
CA TYR A 237 -7.43 8.34 -19.44
C TYR A 237 -6.37 9.24 -20.11
N GLN A 238 -6.69 9.89 -21.24
CA GLN A 238 -5.73 10.75 -21.95
C GLN A 238 -5.28 11.96 -21.12
N GLU A 239 -6.11 12.43 -20.20
CA GLU A 239 -5.75 13.52 -19.28
C GLU A 239 -4.73 13.04 -18.25
N VAL A 240 -4.88 11.79 -17.78
CA VAL A 240 -3.91 11.12 -16.90
C VAL A 240 -2.59 10.92 -17.62
N THR A 241 -2.60 10.33 -18.82
CA THR A 241 -1.38 10.02 -19.56
C THR A 241 -0.65 11.30 -19.97
N LYS A 242 -1.38 12.33 -20.41
CA LYS A 242 -0.79 13.65 -20.69
C LYS A 242 -0.10 14.23 -19.46
N PHE A 243 -0.74 14.19 -18.30
CA PHE A 243 -0.12 14.64 -17.05
C PHE A 243 1.13 13.83 -16.70
N PHE A 244 1.07 12.50 -16.82
CA PHE A 244 2.22 11.63 -16.58
C PHE A 244 3.37 11.86 -17.57
N ASP A 245 3.07 12.14 -18.85
CA ASP A 245 4.06 12.56 -19.84
C ASP A 245 4.72 13.89 -19.45
N GLU A 246 3.92 14.87 -19.00
CA GLU A 246 4.41 16.20 -18.58
C GLU A 246 5.40 16.11 -17.42
N ILE A 247 5.12 15.25 -16.42
CA ILE A 247 6.02 15.04 -15.28
C ILE A 247 7.10 13.97 -15.56
N LYS A 248 7.04 13.28 -16.70
CA LYS A 248 7.90 12.15 -17.08
C LYS A 248 7.81 10.96 -16.11
N ALA A 249 6.60 10.65 -15.65
CA ALA A 249 6.34 9.45 -14.86
C ALA A 249 6.34 8.20 -15.76
N ASN A 250 6.73 7.06 -15.19
CA ASN A 250 6.66 5.78 -15.89
C ASN A 250 5.26 5.19 -15.78
N TYR A 251 4.61 4.89 -16.92
CA TYR A 251 3.29 4.28 -16.92
C TYR A 251 3.08 3.32 -18.10
N LYS A 252 2.15 2.39 -17.91
CA LYS A 252 1.63 1.51 -18.96
C LYS A 252 0.12 1.64 -19.02
N VAL A 253 -0.42 1.79 -20.22
CA VAL A 253 -1.87 1.76 -20.47
C VAL A 253 -2.32 0.32 -20.69
N ILE A 254 -3.40 -0.09 -20.02
CA ILE A 254 -4.08 -1.36 -20.27
C ILE A 254 -5.45 -1.08 -20.92
N PRO A 255 -5.80 -1.77 -22.02
CA PRO A 255 -7.04 -1.50 -22.74
C PRO A 255 -8.26 -1.94 -21.93
N PHE A 256 -9.33 -1.14 -21.93
CA PHE A 256 -10.58 -1.53 -21.30
C PHE A 256 -11.30 -2.60 -22.12
N ARG A 257 -11.60 -3.73 -21.47
CA ARG A 257 -12.25 -4.94 -22.01
C ARG A 257 -13.66 -5.19 -21.46
N GLY A 258 -14.23 -4.23 -20.75
CA GLY A 258 -15.55 -4.33 -20.12
C GLY A 258 -15.50 -4.51 -18.60
N GLN A 259 -16.67 -4.43 -17.97
CA GLN A 259 -16.83 -4.44 -16.50
C GLN A 259 -16.72 -5.84 -15.87
N GLU A 260 -16.77 -6.92 -16.64
CA GLU A 260 -16.65 -8.29 -16.11
C GLU A 260 -15.22 -8.84 -16.19
N TYR A 261 -14.32 -8.11 -16.86
CA TYR A 261 -12.94 -8.54 -17.05
C TYR A 261 -12.13 -8.32 -15.78
N ASN A 262 -11.36 -9.33 -15.36
CA ASN A 262 -10.50 -9.25 -14.19
C ASN A 262 -9.18 -8.52 -14.50
N TYR A 263 -9.13 -7.21 -14.26
CA TYR A 263 -7.93 -6.39 -14.49
C TYR A 263 -6.82 -6.61 -13.46
N PHE A 264 -7.10 -7.30 -12.35
CA PHE A 264 -6.09 -7.59 -11.32
C PHE A 264 -4.94 -8.40 -11.91
N ASN A 265 -5.23 -9.42 -12.73
CA ASN A 265 -4.18 -10.25 -13.36
C ASN A 265 -3.26 -9.45 -14.29
N ASP A 266 -3.82 -8.53 -15.08
CA ASP A 266 -3.01 -7.67 -15.95
C ASP A 266 -2.15 -6.70 -15.14
N PHE A 267 -2.70 -6.14 -14.06
CA PHE A 267 -1.95 -5.29 -13.14
C PHE A 267 -0.80 -6.07 -12.48
N MET A 268 -1.08 -7.25 -11.94
CA MET A 268 -0.09 -8.10 -11.28
C MET A 268 1.01 -8.56 -12.24
N SER A 269 0.66 -8.89 -13.48
CA SER A 269 1.64 -9.19 -14.53
C SER A 269 2.59 -8.01 -14.81
N ASN A 270 2.06 -6.78 -14.81
CA ASN A 270 2.89 -5.58 -14.94
C ASN A 270 3.80 -5.37 -13.73
N VAL A 271 3.28 -5.57 -12.50
CA VAL A 271 4.08 -5.51 -11.26
C VAL A 271 5.24 -6.49 -11.35
N LEU A 272 4.97 -7.76 -11.65
CA LEU A 272 6.00 -8.80 -11.73
C LEU A 272 7.04 -8.52 -12.82
N THR A 273 6.59 -8.05 -13.99
CA THR A 273 7.51 -7.64 -15.07
C THR A 273 8.46 -6.54 -14.59
N PHE A 274 7.94 -5.53 -13.90
CA PHE A 274 8.76 -4.46 -13.32
C PHE A 274 9.74 -4.98 -12.26
N LEU A 275 9.29 -5.89 -11.39
CA LEU A 275 10.15 -6.48 -10.36
C LEU A 275 11.29 -7.26 -10.96
N LYS A 276 11.04 -8.11 -11.96
CA LYS A 276 12.07 -8.86 -12.68
C LYS A 276 13.07 -7.96 -13.40
N GLN A 277 12.60 -6.87 -14.02
CA GLN A 277 13.50 -5.89 -14.64
C GLN A 277 14.32 -5.12 -13.60
N SER A 278 13.72 -4.85 -12.44
CA SER A 278 14.35 -4.11 -11.36
C SER A 278 15.36 -4.93 -10.58
N ILE A 279 15.11 -6.22 -10.47
CA ILE A 279 15.94 -7.20 -9.80
C ILE A 279 16.60 -7.97 -10.92
N ASN A 280 17.64 -7.39 -11.52
CA ASN A 280 18.52 -8.17 -12.38
C ASN A 280 19.16 -9.24 -11.48
N LEU A 281 18.55 -10.43 -11.41
CA LEU A 281 18.83 -11.51 -10.45
C LEU A 281 20.28 -12.03 -10.48
N ASN A 282 21.09 -11.55 -11.43
CA ASN A 282 22.52 -11.83 -11.53
C ASN A 282 23.41 -10.95 -10.61
N LEU A 283 22.85 -10.11 -9.74
CA LEU A 283 23.60 -9.11 -8.95
C LEU A 283 23.22 -9.03 -7.45
N ILE A 284 22.44 -9.96 -6.91
CA ILE A 284 22.26 -10.12 -5.45
C ILE A 284 23.00 -11.38 -5.00
#